data_AF-A0A2M7CN34-F1
#
_entry.id   AF-A0A2M7CN34-F1
#
_cell.length_a   1.000
_cell.length_b   1.000
_cell.length_c   1.000
_cell.angle_alpha   90.00
_cell.angle_beta   90.00
_cell.angle_gamma   90.00
#
_symmetry.space_group_name_H-M   'P 1'
#
loop_
_entity.id
_entity.type
_entity.pdbx_description
1 polymer ?
#
loop_
_entity_poly.entity_id
_entity_poly.type
_entity_poly.pdbx_seq_one_letter_code
_entity_poly.pdbx_strand_id
1 'polypeptide(L)'
;VWLDARQFGTELVLVSDADEEKTRPLIDGLADGLPVLVAPRDHNPFFTDYKAMGTPSYCLIDAQGRVQAAGMGVSELVEKFEALSQVAKGGDGM
;
A
#
# COMPACT_ATOMS: atom_id res chain seq x y z
N VAL A 1 -5.45 12.49 6.20
CA VAL A 1 -5.07 11.61 7.33
C VAL A 1 -4.33 10.44 6.73
N TRP A 2 -3.01 10.39 6.91
CA TRP A 2 -2.23 9.22 6.51
C TRP A 2 -2.36 8.18 7.63
N LEU A 3 -2.68 6.94 7.28
CA LEU A 3 -2.70 5.85 8.24
C LEU A 3 -1.24 5.48 8.53
N ASP A 4 -0.81 5.56 9.79
CA ASP A 4 0.53 5.09 10.17
C ASP A 4 0.52 3.56 10.23
N ALA A 5 0.73 2.93 9.07
CA ALA A 5 0.71 1.48 8.88
C ALA A 5 1.65 0.74 9.85
N ARG A 6 2.71 1.42 10.32
CA ARG A 6 3.68 0.88 11.27
C ARG A 6 3.05 0.51 12.61
N GLN A 7 1.97 1.18 13.01
CA GLN A 7 1.22 0.85 14.23
C GLN A 7 0.55 -0.53 14.18
N PHE A 8 0.42 -1.08 12.97
CA PHE A 8 -0.17 -2.40 12.71
C PHE A 8 0.89 -3.44 12.31
N GLY A 9 2.19 -3.15 12.51
CA GLY A 9 3.27 -4.05 12.09
C GLY A 9 3.40 -4.19 10.57
N THR A 10 2.89 -3.21 9.82
CA THR A 10 2.94 -3.18 8.35
C THR A 10 3.71 -1.97 7.84
N GLU A 11 4.31 -2.07 6.66
CA GLU A 11 4.94 -0.94 5.99
C GLU A 11 4.05 -0.41 4.88
N LEU A 12 4.02 0.92 4.73
CA LEU A 12 3.33 1.58 3.62
C LEU A 12 4.33 1.94 2.53
N VAL A 13 4.11 1.40 1.33
CA VAL A 13 4.85 1.75 0.12
C VAL A 13 3.91 2.49 -0.82
N LEU A 14 4.32 3.68 -1.27
CA LEU A 14 3.58 4.43 -2.28
C LEU A 14 4.02 3.97 -3.67
N VAL A 15 3.09 3.97 -4.62
CA VAL A 15 3.41 3.67 -6.02
C VAL A 15 2.92 4.81 -6.90
N SER A 16 3.81 5.37 -7.70
CA SER A 16 3.50 6.43 -8.66
C SER A 16 3.36 5.85 -10.06
N ASP A 17 2.31 6.26 -10.76
CA ASP A 17 2.07 5.88 -12.15
C ASP A 17 2.71 6.84 -13.17
N ALA A 18 3.44 7.84 -12.66
CA ALA A 18 4.24 8.78 -13.44
C ALA A 18 5.71 8.37 -13.47
N ASP A 19 6.48 9.05 -14.33
CA ASP A 19 7.94 8.93 -14.39
C ASP A 19 8.64 9.59 -13.19
N GLU A 20 9.92 9.25 -12.99
CA GLU A 20 10.71 9.72 -11.86
C GLU A 20 10.83 11.25 -11.82
N GLU A 21 10.82 11.94 -12.97
CA GLU A 21 10.88 13.40 -13.04
C GLU A 21 9.63 14.02 -12.43
N LYS A 22 8.44 13.51 -12.78
CA LYS A 22 7.16 13.99 -12.25
C LYS A 22 6.88 13.52 -10.82
N THR A 23 7.42 12.37 -10.42
CA THR A 23 7.25 11.84 -9.05
C THR A 23 8.17 12.54 -8.05
N ARG A 24 9.35 13.04 -8.46
CA ARG A 24 10.34 13.63 -7.54
C ARG A 24 9.82 14.73 -6.62
N PRO A 25 9.03 15.72 -7.10
CA PRO A 25 8.51 16.77 -6.23
C PRO A 25 7.58 16.22 -5.13
N LEU A 26 6.86 15.13 -5.40
CA LEU A 26 6.07 14.43 -4.38
C LEU A 26 6.99 13.80 -3.35
N ILE A 27 8.04 13.09 -3.78
CA ILE A 27 9.02 12.44 -2.90
C ILE A 27 9.69 13.46 -1.98
N ASP A 28 10.19 14.56 -2.54
CA ASP A 28 10.88 15.61 -1.79
C ASP A 28 9.97 16.29 -0.76
N GLY A 29 8.65 16.30 -1.01
CA GLY A 29 7.64 16.86 -0.11
C GLY A 29 7.16 15.90 0.99
N LEU A 30 7.51 14.60 0.94
CA LEU A 30 7.12 13.62 1.94
C LEU A 30 8.02 13.73 3.19
N ALA A 31 7.51 14.37 4.24
CA ALA A 31 8.23 14.57 5.50
C ALA A 31 8.69 13.26 6.19
N ASP A 32 8.02 12.14 5.91
CA ASP A 32 8.21 10.86 6.62
C ASP A 32 9.15 9.87 5.92
N GLY A 33 9.73 10.25 4.77
CA GLY A 33 10.65 9.38 4.03
C GLY A 33 10.02 8.07 3.55
N LEU A 34 8.70 8.07 3.30
CA LEU A 34 7.97 6.89 2.84
C LEU A 34 8.59 6.37 1.52
N PRO A 35 8.82 5.05 1.40
CA PRO A 35 9.33 4.49 0.16
C PRO A 35 8.31 4.71 -0.96
N VAL A 36 8.80 5.20 -2.11
CA VAL A 36 8.01 5.40 -3.32
C VAL A 36 8.58 4.54 -4.44
N LEU A 37 7.76 3.66 -4.98
CA LEU A 37 8.04 2.94 -6.21
C LEU A 37 7.53 3.74 -7.40
N VAL A 38 8.36 3.91 -8.42
CA VAL A 38 8.00 4.58 -9.68
C VAL A 38 7.70 3.48 -10.69
N ALA A 39 6.44 3.39 -11.14
CA ALA A 39 5.95 2.38 -12.07
C ALA A 39 5.10 3.04 -13.17
N PRO A 40 5.72 3.70 -14.15
CA PRO A 40 4.99 4.52 -15.11
C PRO A 40 3.99 3.68 -15.93
N ARG A 41 2.72 4.10 -15.94
CA ARG A 41 1.60 3.29 -16.47
C ARG A 41 1.70 2.98 -17.96
N ASP A 42 2.41 3.82 -18.72
CA ASP A 42 2.59 3.69 -20.16
C ASP A 42 3.46 2.48 -20.55
N HIS A 43 4.37 2.04 -19.68
CA HIS A 43 5.30 0.95 -19.98
C HIS A 43 5.54 -0.05 -18.82
N ASN A 44 4.83 0.09 -17.70
CA ASN A 44 4.91 -0.82 -16.56
C ASN A 44 3.55 -1.49 -16.27
N PRO A 45 3.46 -2.84 -16.22
CA PRO A 45 2.18 -3.54 -16.03
C PRO A 45 1.66 -3.49 -14.59
N PHE A 46 2.39 -2.91 -13.63
CA PHE A 46 2.06 -2.91 -12.21
C PHE A 46 0.59 -2.57 -11.91
N PHE A 47 0.07 -1.49 -12.49
CA PHE A 47 -1.30 -1.05 -12.21
C PHE A 47 -2.36 -2.00 -12.77
N THR A 48 -2.05 -2.74 -13.84
CA THR A 48 -2.90 -3.81 -14.35
C THR A 48 -2.81 -5.05 -13.48
N ASP A 49 -1.59 -5.50 -13.15
CA ASP A 49 -1.34 -6.72 -12.37
C ASP A 49 -1.95 -6.63 -10.95
N TYR A 50 -1.87 -5.45 -10.35
CA TYR A 50 -2.43 -5.14 -9.04
C TYR A 50 -3.84 -4.54 -9.08
N LYS A 51 -4.49 -4.54 -10.25
CA LYS A 51 -5.88 -4.09 -10.45
C LYS A 51 -6.15 -2.65 -9.95
N ALA A 52 -5.13 -1.79 -9.98
CA ALA A 52 -5.19 -0.40 -9.56
C ALA A 52 -5.80 0.50 -10.65
N MET A 53 -7.13 0.41 -10.78
CA MET A 53 -7.92 1.07 -11.82
C MET A 53 -8.34 2.51 -11.50
N GLY A 54 -8.04 3.00 -10.30
CA GLY A 54 -8.37 4.36 -9.87
C GLY A 54 -7.56 4.79 -8.65
N THR A 55 -7.78 6.02 -8.18
CA THR A 55 -7.08 6.59 -7.03
C THR A 55 -8.10 7.02 -5.96
N PRO A 56 -7.94 6.63 -4.69
CA PRO A 56 -6.90 5.72 -4.19
C PRO A 56 -7.20 4.25 -4.52
N SER A 57 -6.15 3.45 -4.71
CA SER A 57 -6.23 1.99 -4.82
C SER A 57 -5.11 1.35 -4.01
N TYR A 58 -5.43 0.28 -3.29
CA TYR A 58 -4.54 -0.37 -2.34
C TYR A 58 -4.33 -1.85 -2.66
N CYS A 59 -3.15 -2.35 -2.31
CA CYS A 59 -2.81 -3.76 -2.29
C CYS A 59 -2.26 -4.13 -0.92
N LEU A 60 -2.60 -5.34 -0.45
CA LEU A 60 -2.04 -5.94 0.74
C LEU A 60 -1.17 -7.14 0.36
N ILE A 61 0.07 -7.14 0.83
CA ILE A 61 1.05 -8.20 0.62
C ILE A 61 1.46 -8.74 1.98
N ASP A 62 1.54 -10.06 2.12
CA ASP A 62 2.00 -10.70 3.36
C ASP A 62 3.54 -10.75 3.47
N ALA A 63 4.04 -11.20 4.63
CA ALA A 63 5.47 -11.32 4.88
C ALA A 63 6.20 -12.34 3.96
N GLN A 64 5.46 -13.21 3.26
CA GLN A 64 6.00 -14.15 2.29
C GLN A 64 5.95 -13.59 0.85
N GLY A 65 5.55 -12.33 0.67
CA GLY A 65 5.46 -11.67 -0.62
C GLY A 65 4.22 -12.06 -1.42
N ARG A 66 3.19 -12.67 -0.80
CA ARG A 66 1.96 -13.06 -1.50
C ARG A 66 0.92 -11.95 -1.43
N VAL A 67 0.27 -11.70 -2.56
CA VAL A 67 -0.85 -10.76 -2.65
C VAL A 67 -2.07 -11.35 -1.93
N GLN A 68 -2.47 -10.71 -0.83
CA GLN A 68 -3.66 -11.09 -0.06
C GLN A 68 -4.92 -10.40 -0.63
N ALA A 69 -4.77 -9.18 -1.14
CA ALA A 69 -5.81 -8.43 -1.83
C ALA A 69 -5.20 -7.34 -2.72
N ALA A 70 -5.91 -6.93 -3.78
CA ALA A 70 -5.43 -5.96 -4.76
C ALA A 70 -6.60 -5.19 -5.40
N GLY A 71 -6.36 -3.95 -5.81
CA GLY A 71 -7.39 -3.08 -6.39
C GLY A 71 -8.38 -2.53 -5.38
N MET A 72 -8.05 -2.56 -4.09
CA MET A 72 -8.98 -2.23 -3.00
C MET A 72 -9.20 -0.72 -2.87
N GLY A 73 -10.40 -0.32 -2.48
CA GLY A 73 -10.69 1.04 -2.01
C GLY A 73 -10.39 1.22 -0.52
N VAL A 74 -10.60 2.44 -0.01
CA VAL A 74 -10.35 2.77 1.42
C VAL A 74 -11.23 1.93 2.36
N SER A 75 -12.51 1.73 2.05
CA SER A 75 -13.42 0.97 2.92
C SER A 75 -12.95 -0.48 3.12
N GLU A 76 -12.60 -1.15 2.03
CA GLU A 76 -12.10 -2.53 2.08
C GLU A 76 -10.75 -2.62 2.80
N LEU A 77 -9.87 -1.63 2.63
CA LEU A 77 -8.60 -1.55 3.36
C LEU A 77 -8.82 -1.52 4.88
N VAL A 78 -9.76 -0.69 5.36
CA VAL A 78 -10.06 -0.56 6.79
C VAL A 78 -10.57 -1.88 7.36
N GLU A 79 -11.52 -2.53 6.69
CA GLU A 79 -12.04 -3.85 7.11
C GLU A 79 -10.93 -4.90 7.23
N LYS A 80 -9.97 -4.91 6.30
CA LYS A 80 -8.81 -5.82 6.36
C LYS A 80 -7.89 -5.51 7.54
N PHE A 81 -7.59 -4.24 7.81
CA PHE A 81 -6.75 -3.86 8.96
C PHE A 81 -7.42 -4.19 10.30
N GLU A 82 -8.73 -4.00 10.41
CA GLU A 82 -9.48 -4.39 11.59
C GLU A 82 -9.39 -5.91 11.81
N ALA A 83 -9.57 -6.71 10.75
CA ALA A 83 -9.43 -8.16 10.82
C ALA A 83 -8.02 -8.58 11.27
N LEU A 84 -6.97 -7.98 10.72
CA LEU A 84 -5.57 -8.24 11.13
C LEU A 84 -5.32 -7.88 12.60
N SER A 85 -5.88 -6.77 13.05
CA SER A 85 -5.74 -6.29 14.43
C SER A 85 -6.42 -7.22 15.45
N GLN A 86 -7.52 -7.88 15.06
CA GLN A 86 -8.19 -8.87 15.92
C GLN A 86 -7.43 -10.18 15.99
N VAL A 87 -6.81 -10.62 14.88
CA VAL A 87 -5.97 -11.82 14.85
C VAL A 87 -4.72 -11.65 15.73
N ALA A 88 -4.09 -10.47 15.69
CA ALA A 88 -2.93 -10.17 16.53
C ALA A 88 -3.25 -10.23 18.04
N LYS A 89 -4.47 -9.86 18.45
CA LYS A 89 -4.90 -9.90 19.86
C LYS A 89 -5.31 -11.29 20.35
N GLY A 90 -5.60 -12.23 19.44
CA GLY A 90 -5.97 -13.61 19.76
C GLY A 90 -4.80 -14.59 19.82
N GLY A 91 -3.58 -14.17 19.47
CA GLY A 91 -2.40 -15.03 19.34
C GLY A 91 -1.55 -15.21 20.61
N ASP A 92 -1.76 -14.40 21.65
CA ASP A 92 -1.00 -14.46 22.92
C ASP A 92 -1.53 -15.49 23.94
N GLY A 93 -2.27 -16.49 23.46
CA GLY A 93 -2.95 -17.48 24.30
C GLY A 93 -2.73 -18.91 23.85
N MET A 94 -1.48 -19.39 23.84
CA MET A 94 -1.20 -20.80 24.07
C MET A 94 0.18 -21.04 24.67
#